data_AF-A0A7C1YGY8-F1
#
_entry.id   AF-A0A7C1YGY8-F1
#
_cell.length_a   1.000
_cell.length_b   1.000
_cell.length_c   1.000
_cell.angle_alpha   90.00
_cell.angle_beta   90.00
_cell.angle_gamma   90.00
#
_symmetry.space_group_name_H-M   'P 1'
#
loop_
_entity.id
_entity.type
_entity.pdbx_description
1 polymer ?
#
loop_
_entity_poly.entity_id
_entity_poly.type
_entity_poly.pdbx_seq_one_letter_code
_entity_poly.pdbx_strand_id
1 'polypeptide(L)'
;MDCEDIQVRYWDVFPKSIRVTRSWWSMTVPLSIRGNPRGDIQYETVDSSIAWVDGEGRIRLGWRTGATIIMIYDSESRDSVRYVQVEVIEESGGGYGYE
;
A
#
# COMPACT_ATOMS: atom_id res chain seq x y z
N MET A 1 43.02 8.10 1.76
CA MET A 1 41.85 7.48 1.11
C MET A 1 40.74 7.61 2.11
N ASP A 2 40.03 8.73 2.04
CA ASP A 2 38.89 8.96 2.90
C ASP A 2 37.78 8.09 2.35
N CYS A 3 37.42 7.04 3.08
CA CYS A 3 36.18 6.34 2.85
C CYS A 3 35.09 7.36 3.12
N GLU A 4 34.67 8.12 2.10
CA GLU A 4 33.46 8.93 2.19
C GLU A 4 32.37 8.00 2.70
N ASP A 5 31.89 8.33 3.89
CA ASP A 5 30.88 7.59 4.62
C ASP A 5 29.66 7.53 3.71
N ILE A 6 29.47 6.41 3.01
CA ILE A 6 28.34 6.21 2.09
C ILE A 6 27.11 6.24 2.98
N GLN A 7 26.50 7.42 3.14
CA GLN A 7 25.25 7.59 3.85
C GLN A 7 24.14 6.94 3.02
N VAL A 8 23.98 5.63 3.20
CA VAL A 8 22.84 4.89 2.66
C VAL A 8 21.60 5.34 3.43
N ARG A 9 20.83 6.26 2.83
CA ARG A 9 19.53 6.67 3.36
C ARG A 9 18.52 5.56 3.15
N TYR A 10 18.42 4.70 4.15
CA TYR A 10 17.42 3.65 4.16
C TYR A 10 16.06 4.19 4.60
N TRP A 11 15.03 3.87 3.82
CA TRP A 11 13.64 3.96 4.24
C TRP A 11 12.81 2.86 3.62
N ASP A 12 11.69 2.54 4.25
CA ASP A 12 10.82 1.48 3.77
C ASP A 12 9.36 1.63 4.21
N VAL A 13 8.47 0.88 3.56
CA VAL A 13 7.02 0.89 3.81
C VAL A 13 6.51 -0.50 4.16
N PHE A 14 5.69 -0.62 5.20
CA PHE A 14 5.08 -1.87 5.62
C PHE A 14 3.56 -1.73 5.80
N PRO A 15 2.77 -2.80 5.57
CA PRO A 15 3.18 -4.09 5.01
C PRO A 15 3.52 -4.02 3.51
N LYS A 16 4.18 -5.04 2.96
CA LYS A 16 4.50 -5.16 1.52
C LYS A 16 3.39 -5.73 0.67
N SER A 17 2.55 -6.54 1.30
CA SER A 17 1.42 -7.19 0.67
C SER A 17 0.26 -7.19 1.65
N ILE A 18 -0.92 -6.86 1.15
CA ILE A 18 -2.18 -6.87 1.87
C ILE A 18 -3.12 -7.75 1.08
N ARG A 19 -3.70 -8.73 1.75
CA ARG A 19 -4.77 -9.56 1.19
C ARG A 19 -5.98 -9.46 2.10
N VAL A 20 -7.10 -9.03 1.55
CA VAL A 20 -8.31 -8.70 2.30
C VAL A 20 -9.53 -9.20 1.57
N THR A 21 -10.49 -9.70 2.33
CA THR A 21 -11.79 -10.08 1.80
C THR A 21 -12.65 -8.84 1.67
N ARG A 22 -13.30 -8.68 0.52
CA ARG A 22 -14.29 -7.64 0.30
C ARG A 22 -15.39 -7.77 1.34
N SER A 23 -15.70 -6.68 2.02
CA SER A 23 -16.74 -6.65 3.02
C SER A 23 -17.59 -5.40 2.83
N TRP A 24 -18.83 -5.46 3.33
CA TRP A 24 -19.74 -4.31 3.37
C TRP A 24 -19.32 -3.25 4.40
N TRP A 25 -18.37 -3.57 5.28
CA TRP A 25 -17.84 -2.68 6.29
C TRP A 25 -16.59 -1.97 5.78
N SER A 26 -16.44 -0.70 6.15
CA SER A 26 -15.24 0.08 5.85
C SER A 26 -14.03 -0.55 6.52
N MET A 27 -13.15 -1.16 5.73
CA MET A 27 -11.86 -1.68 6.18
C MET A 27 -10.75 -0.68 5.84
N THR A 28 -9.85 -0.49 6.79
CA THR A 28 -8.71 0.42 6.65
C THR A 28 -7.44 -0.28 7.11
N VAL A 29 -6.38 -0.24 6.31
CA VAL A 29 -5.06 -0.79 6.65
C VAL A 29 -4.04 0.35 6.67
N PRO A 30 -3.49 0.74 7.84
CA PRO A 30 -2.49 1.79 7.91
C PRO A 30 -1.13 1.30 7.38
N LEU A 31 -0.47 2.13 6.57
CA LEU A 31 0.92 1.92 6.19
C LEU A 31 1.85 2.48 7.28
N SER A 32 3.00 1.83 7.45
CA SER A 32 4.06 2.24 8.35
C SER A 32 5.30 2.59 7.54
N ILE A 33 5.69 3.86 7.60
CA ILE A 33 6.96 4.34 7.06
C ILE A 33 8.05 4.12 8.11
N ARG A 34 9.18 3.56 7.69
CA ARG A 34 10.35 3.27 8.54
C ARG A 34 11.60 3.87 7.93
N GLY A 35 12.56 4.26 8.77
CA GLY A 35 13.82 4.86 8.32
C GLY A 35 13.69 6.36 8.07
N ASN A 36 14.50 6.87 7.15
CA ASN A 36 14.67 8.31 6.93
C ASN A 36 14.44 8.68 5.44
N PRO A 37 13.17 8.83 5.01
CA PRO A 37 12.85 9.29 3.66
C PRO A 37 13.43 10.69 3.41
N ARG A 38 13.78 10.98 2.16
CA ARG A 38 14.44 12.25 1.80
C ARG A 38 13.53 13.47 1.92
N GLY A 39 12.24 13.30 1.72
CA GLY A 39 11.24 14.35 1.72
C GLY A 39 9.86 13.83 2.12
N ASP A 40 8.83 14.59 1.74
CA ASP A 40 7.45 14.24 2.05
C ASP A 40 7.02 12.97 1.30
N ILE A 41 6.32 12.09 2.00
CA ILE A 41 5.81 10.86 1.43
C ILE A 41 4.61 11.18 0.54
N GLN A 42 4.68 10.68 -0.69
CA GLN A 42 3.64 10.78 -1.69
C GLN A 42 3.15 9.39 -2.06
N TYR A 43 1.88 9.31 -2.42
CA TYR A 43 1.21 8.06 -2.72
C TYR A 43 0.54 8.12 -4.09
N GLU A 44 0.63 7.03 -4.84
CA GLU A 44 -0.08 6.84 -6.09
C GLU A 44 -0.68 5.43 -6.14
N THR A 45 -1.91 5.34 -6.62
CA THR A 45 -2.63 4.07 -6.77
C THR A 45 -2.79 3.74 -8.24
N VAL A 46 -2.39 2.54 -8.66
CA VAL A 46 -2.49 2.11 -10.07
C VAL A 46 -3.94 1.93 -10.52
N ASP A 47 -4.76 1.25 -9.71
CA ASP A 47 -6.20 1.08 -9.94
C ASP A 47 -6.99 1.31 -8.63
N SER A 48 -7.60 2.49 -8.53
CA SER A 48 -8.42 2.91 -7.37
C SER A 48 -9.79 2.25 -7.31
N SER A 49 -10.23 1.58 -8.38
CA SER A 49 -11.46 0.79 -8.36
C SER A 49 -11.31 -0.47 -7.50
N ILE A 50 -10.08 -0.93 -7.24
CA ILE A 50 -9.76 -2.10 -6.40
C ILE A 50 -9.44 -1.67 -4.97
N ALA A 51 -8.46 -0.77 -4.79
CA ALA A 51 -8.09 -0.21 -3.49
C ALA A 51 -7.35 1.11 -3.72
N TRP A 52 -7.34 2.01 -2.74
CA TRP A 52 -6.69 3.31 -2.82
C TRP A 52 -6.11 3.70 -1.46
N VAL A 53 -5.23 4.70 -1.44
CA VAL A 53 -4.60 5.21 -0.21
C VAL A 53 -4.91 6.69 -0.02
N ASP A 54 -5.26 7.07 1.20
CA ASP A 54 -5.50 8.47 1.56
C ASP A 54 -4.20 9.21 1.90
N GLY A 55 -4.29 10.53 2.07
CA GLY A 55 -3.12 11.38 2.38
C GLY A 55 -2.45 11.05 3.72
N GLU A 56 -3.10 10.28 4.59
CA GLU A 56 -2.54 9.84 5.88
C GLU A 56 -1.86 8.47 5.77
N GLY A 57 -1.73 7.91 4.56
CA GLY A 57 -1.10 6.61 4.33
C GLY A 57 -1.97 5.43 4.75
N ARG A 58 -3.29 5.59 4.74
CA ARG A 58 -4.21 4.49 5.04
C ARG A 58 -4.84 3.93 3.78
N ILE A 59 -4.71 2.61 3.61
CA ILE A 59 -5.29 1.88 2.48
C ILE A 59 -6.77 1.61 2.78
N ARG A 60 -7.60 1.86 1.77
CA ARG A 60 -9.05 1.66 1.77
C ARG A 60 -9.44 0.85 0.54
N LEU A 61 -10.57 0.16 0.65
CA LEU A 61 -11.07 -0.67 -0.46
C LEU A 61 -11.81 0.19 -1.48
N GLY A 62 -11.67 -0.20 -2.74
CA GLY A 62 -12.50 0.25 -3.85
C GLY A 62 -13.79 -0.57 -3.94
N TRP A 63 -14.43 -0.52 -5.10
CA TRP A 63 -15.72 -1.19 -5.35
C TRP A 63 -15.57 -2.52 -6.11
N ARG A 64 -14.38 -2.86 -6.59
CA ARG A 64 -14.06 -4.11 -7.30
C ARG A 64 -13.13 -5.00 -6.48
N THR A 65 -13.25 -6.29 -6.72
CA THR A 65 -12.21 -7.27 -6.39
C THR A 65 -11.14 -7.31 -7.48
N GLY A 66 -9.95 -7.76 -7.11
CA GLY A 66 -8.78 -7.82 -7.97
C GLY A 66 -7.48 -7.50 -7.22
N ALA A 67 -6.40 -7.31 -7.97
CA ALA A 67 -5.11 -6.90 -7.44
C ALA A 67 -4.71 -5.53 -7.99
N THR A 68 -4.17 -4.68 -7.13
CA THR A 68 -3.62 -3.37 -7.48
C THR A 68 -2.31 -3.15 -6.74
N ILE A 69 -1.59 -2.10 -7.13
CA ILE A 69 -0.34 -1.69 -6.50
C ILE A 69 -0.49 -0.25 -6.07
N ILE A 70 0.01 0.02 -4.86
CA ILE A 70 0.24 1.38 -4.37
C ILE A 70 1.73 1.66 -4.45
N MET A 71 2.07 2.74 -5.12
CA MET A 71 3.42 3.29 -5.22
C MET A 71 3.58 4.38 -4.17
N ILE A 72 4.67 4.30 -3.42
CA ILE A 72 5.03 5.27 -2.39
C ILE A 72 6.42 5.79 -2.71
N TYR A 73 6.58 7.10 -2.75
CA TYR A 73 7.86 7.76 -3.06
C TYR A 73 8.08 8.97 -2.15
N ASP A 74 9.34 9.30 -1.91
CA ASP A 74 9.77 10.38 -1.01
C ASP A 74 10.24 11.65 -1.74
N SER A 75 10.06 11.69 -3.06
CA SER A 75 10.52 12.77 -3.94
C SER A 75 9.83 12.74 -5.31
N GLU A 76 9.68 13.91 -5.93
CA GLU A 76 9.07 14.04 -7.27
C GLU A 76 9.83 13.30 -8.37
N SER A 77 11.15 13.16 -8.24
CA SER A 77 11.99 12.41 -9.19
C SER A 77 11.74 10.90 -9.14
N ARG A 78 11.11 10.40 -8.07
CA ARG A 78 10.79 8.97 -7.87
C ARG A 78 12.02 8.05 -7.95
N ASP A 79 13.18 8.54 -7.52
CA ASP A 79 14.42 7.76 -7.53
C ASP A 79 14.39 6.62 -6.48
N SER A 80 13.55 6.76 -5.44
CA SER A 80 13.29 5.74 -4.43
C SER A 80 11.79 5.49 -4.34
N VAL A 81 11.33 4.38 -4.94
CA VAL A 81 9.92 3.95 -4.89
C VAL A 81 9.80 2.69 -4.04
N ARG A 82 8.73 2.60 -3.25
CA ARG A 82 8.28 1.38 -2.57
C ARG A 82 6.93 1.00 -3.11
N TYR A 83 6.69 -0.30 -3.16
CA TYR A 83 5.46 -0.87 -3.67
C TYR A 83 4.76 -1.65 -2.56
N VAL A 84 3.45 -1.48 -2.48
CA VAL A 84 2.57 -2.29 -1.66
C VAL A 84 1.57 -2.95 -2.59
N GLN A 85 1.57 -4.29 -2.61
CA GLN A 85 0.58 -5.06 -3.33
C GLN A 85 -0.70 -5.14 -2.48
N VAL A 86 -1.84 -4.88 -3.09
CA VAL A 86 -3.15 -5.05 -2.45
C VAL A 86 -3.98 -6.01 -3.29
N GLU A 87 -4.44 -7.07 -2.67
CA GLU A 87 -5.36 -8.04 -3.25
C GLU A 87 -6.68 -8.01 -2.47
N VAL A 88 -7.76 -7.68 -3.18
CA VAL A 88 -9.12 -7.72 -2.67
C VAL A 88 -9.83 -8.91 -3.27
N ILE A 89 -10.15 -9.90 -2.45
CA ILE A 89 -10.84 -11.13 -2.87
C ILE A 89 -12.32 -11.09 -2.50
N GLU A 90 -13.17 -11.79 -3.23
CA GLU A 90 -14.57 -11.94 -2.81
C GLU A 90 -14.67 -12.76 -1.53
N GLU A 91 -15.67 -12.45 -0.71
CA GLU A 91 -16.08 -13.35 0.35
C GLU A 91 -16.56 -14.63 -0.33
N SER A 92 -15.80 -15.72 -0.17
CA SER A 92 -16.23 -17.03 -0.63
C SER A 92 -17.47 -17.35 0.20
N GLY A 93 -18.65 -17.22 -0.41
CA GLY A 93 -19.92 -17.31 0.28
C GLY A 93 -19.93 -18.52 1.22
N GLY A 94 -20.04 -18.25 2.52
CA GLY A 94 -20.59 -19.24 3.43
C GLY A 94 -21.94 -19.62 2.84
N GLY A 95 -22.06 -20.88 2.39
CA GLY A 95 -23.26 -21.37 1.75
C GLY A 95 -24.46 -20.99 2.60
N TYR A 96 -25.37 -20.21 2.03
CA TYR A 96 -26.74 -20.20 2.54
C TYR A 96 -27.27 -21.62 2.27
N GLY A 97 -27.05 -22.51 3.23
CA GLY A 97 -27.73 -23.78 3.29
C GLY A 97 -29.22 -23.48 3.35
N TYR A 98 -29.89 -23.66 2.23
CA TYR A 98 -31.31 -23.97 2.24
C TYR A 98 -31.41 -25.40 2.77
N GLU A 99 -31.70 -25.55 4.06
CA GLU A 99 -32.38 -26.74 4.57
C GLU A 99 -33.86 -26.69 4.15
#